data_AF-A0A7Z9WIN9-F1
#
_entry.id   AF-A0A7Z9WIN9-F1
#
_cell.length_a   1.000
_cell.length_b   1.000
_cell.length_c   1.000
_cell.angle_alpha   90.00
_cell.angle_beta   90.00
_cell.angle_gamma   90.00
#
_symmetry.space_group_name_H-M   'P 1'
#
loop_
_entity.id
_entity.type
_entity.pdbx_description
1 polymer ?
#
loop_
_entity_poly.entity_id
_entity_poly.type
_entity_poly.pdbx_seq_one_letter_code
_entity_poly.pdbx_strand_id
1 'polypeptide(L)'
;MKALVLLIWLLFSGLNVWAEEIRFAEINSIGFMASQRIMESGTIFDSQEGKILLSEGDIVYVSLKKAQGIKPGDHFTIYTTSEPLRHPITKKKLGYIHRILGEVEIVEVKGNVSIARILHSYNPISVGNKLMPFHPASPTISLKTGKKEIEGHIVAAKGQPVEIGWNNIVYIDLGEKDGVEIGNSFGVYRECVGTLPPVKLGEIVVLSTQKETSTALVTKCIRPFHKGQTIRMKVNSKEE
;
A
#
# COMPACT_ATOMS: atom_id res chain seq x y z
N MET A 1 22.78 34.80 39.19
CA MET A 1 23.38 34.48 37.87
C MET A 1 23.41 33.00 37.49
N LYS A 2 22.84 32.07 38.26
CA LYS A 2 22.73 30.63 37.86
C LYS A 2 21.31 30.18 37.45
N ALA A 3 20.28 30.97 37.77
CA ALA A 3 18.89 30.65 37.40
C ALA A 3 18.52 31.09 35.96
N LEU A 4 19.17 32.12 35.41
CA LEU A 4 18.87 32.64 34.07
C LEU A 4 19.49 31.78 32.94
N VAL A 5 20.53 31.00 33.25
CA VAL A 5 21.18 30.07 32.30
C VAL A 5 20.37 28.78 32.13
N LEU A 6 19.62 28.36 33.16
CA LEU A 6 18.75 27.18 33.07
C LEU A 6 17.50 27.41 32.21
N LEU A 7 16.94 28.63 32.21
CA LEU A 7 15.77 28.95 31.37
C LEU A 7 16.13 29.03 29.88
N ILE A 8 17.37 29.41 29.55
CA ILE A 8 17.86 29.44 28.16
C ILE A 8 18.20 28.02 27.67
N TRP A 9 18.60 27.10 28.56
CA TRP A 9 18.82 25.69 28.21
C TRP A 9 17.53 24.91 27.90
N LEU A 10 16.38 25.27 28.48
CA LEU A 10 15.08 24.67 28.16
C LEU A 10 14.44 25.24 26.87
N LEU A 11 14.88 26.41 26.41
CA LEU A 11 14.49 26.95 25.10
C LEU A 11 15.39 26.44 23.96
N PHE A 12 16.56 25.86 24.28
CA PHE A 12 17.46 25.19 23.33
C PHE A 12 17.48 23.66 23.45
N SER A 13 16.66 23.05 24.31
CA SER A 13 16.22 21.66 24.10
C SER A 13 15.18 21.62 22.98
N GLY A 14 15.54 22.19 21.84
CA GLY A 14 14.85 22.03 20.59
C GLY A 14 14.92 20.56 20.22
N LEU A 15 14.01 19.77 20.78
CA LEU A 15 13.59 18.52 20.18
C LEU A 15 12.83 18.88 18.90
N ASN A 16 13.53 19.50 17.96
CA ASN A 16 13.11 19.63 16.58
C ASN A 16 13.30 18.25 15.95
N VAL A 17 12.49 17.29 16.38
CA VAL A 17 12.15 16.17 15.51
C VAL A 17 11.08 16.72 14.59
N TRP A 18 11.50 17.45 13.55
CA TRP A 18 10.68 17.47 12.35
C TRP A 18 10.70 16.01 11.89
N ALA A 19 9.69 15.23 12.29
CA ALA A 19 9.48 13.95 11.68
C ALA A 19 9.32 14.27 10.18
N GLU A 20 10.27 13.84 9.37
CA GLU A 20 10.11 13.98 7.93
C GLU A 20 8.82 13.24 7.58
N GLU A 21 7.88 13.94 6.97
CA GLU A 21 6.59 13.39 6.59
C GLU A 21 6.46 13.42 5.08
N ILE A 22 5.85 12.37 4.54
CA ILE A 22 5.37 12.38 3.17
C ILE A 22 3.85 12.40 3.17
N ARG A 23 3.29 13.16 2.24
CA ARG A 23 1.85 13.16 1.97
C ARG A 23 1.58 12.46 0.65
N PHE A 24 0.78 11.41 0.69
CA PHE A 24 0.36 10.65 -0.49
C PHE A 24 -1.17 10.56 -0.54
N ALA A 25 -1.79 11.38 -1.39
CA ALA A 25 -3.24 11.53 -1.43
C ALA A 25 -3.97 10.26 -1.91
N GLU A 26 -3.34 9.46 -2.77
CA GLU A 26 -3.95 8.25 -3.35
C GLU A 26 -3.81 7.00 -2.48
N ILE A 27 -3.59 7.17 -1.16
CA ILE A 27 -3.27 6.08 -0.22
C ILE A 27 -4.31 4.96 -0.23
N ASN A 28 -5.60 5.28 -0.41
CA ASN A 28 -6.66 4.26 -0.45
C ASN A 28 -6.67 3.44 -1.76
N SER A 29 -5.92 3.85 -2.79
CA SER A 29 -5.87 3.19 -4.10
C SER A 29 -4.65 2.27 -4.29
N ILE A 30 -3.73 2.21 -3.33
CA ILE A 30 -2.39 1.60 -3.53
C ILE A 30 -2.45 0.07 -3.74
N GLY A 31 -3.52 -0.57 -3.26
CA GLY A 31 -3.62 -2.03 -3.24
C GLY A 31 -2.58 -2.66 -2.33
N PHE A 32 -2.59 -3.99 -2.29
CA PHE A 32 -1.62 -4.72 -1.49
C PHE A 32 -1.40 -6.11 -2.07
N MET A 33 -0.27 -6.70 -1.70
CA MET A 33 0.01 -8.10 -1.98
C MET A 33 -0.24 -8.92 -0.73
N ALA A 34 -0.78 -10.13 -0.88
CA ALA A 34 -0.96 -11.05 0.24
C ALA A 34 -0.67 -12.48 -0.22
N SER A 35 -0.12 -13.31 0.68
CA SER A 35 0.26 -14.69 0.37
C SER A 35 -0.94 -15.59 0.02
N GLN A 36 -2.13 -15.21 0.50
CA GLN A 36 -3.40 -15.88 0.23
C GLN A 36 -4.43 -14.89 -0.34
N ARG A 37 -5.47 -15.43 -0.98
CA ARG A 37 -6.62 -14.61 -1.41
C ARG A 37 -7.39 -14.13 -0.18
N ILE A 38 -7.77 -12.86 -0.17
CA ILE A 38 -8.65 -12.31 0.86
C ILE A 38 -10.03 -12.93 0.70
N MET A 39 -10.67 -13.23 1.84
CA MET A 39 -12.07 -13.63 1.86
C MET A 39 -12.93 -12.42 1.51
N GLU A 40 -13.63 -12.48 0.38
CA GLU A 40 -14.56 -11.43 -0.02
C GLU A 40 -15.75 -11.32 0.95
N SER A 41 -16.12 -10.09 1.29
CA SER A 41 -17.34 -9.77 2.03
C SER A 41 -18.57 -9.82 1.14
N GLY A 42 -18.40 -9.63 -0.17
CA GLY A 42 -19.50 -9.63 -1.13
C GLY A 42 -19.05 -9.37 -2.56
N THR A 43 -20.02 -9.16 -3.45
CA THR A 43 -19.80 -8.90 -4.88
C THR A 43 -20.85 -7.92 -5.40
N ILE A 44 -20.46 -7.04 -6.32
CA ILE A 44 -21.40 -6.25 -7.14
C ILE A 44 -22.03 -7.21 -8.15
N PHE A 45 -23.34 -7.45 -8.09
CA PHE A 45 -23.99 -8.40 -9.00
C PHE A 45 -24.86 -7.73 -10.07
N ASP A 46 -25.23 -6.47 -9.89
CA ASP A 46 -25.98 -5.71 -10.88
C ASP A 46 -25.86 -4.18 -10.64
N SER A 47 -26.38 -3.36 -11.55
CA SER A 47 -26.47 -1.90 -11.41
C SER A 47 -27.85 -1.37 -11.77
N GLN A 48 -28.24 -0.23 -11.17
CA GLN A 48 -29.59 0.33 -11.36
C GLN A 48 -29.90 0.67 -12.82
N GLU A 49 -28.90 1.10 -13.58
CA GLU A 49 -29.04 1.47 -15.00
C GLU A 49 -28.65 0.34 -15.97
N GLY A 50 -28.38 -0.88 -15.48
CA GLY A 50 -27.95 -2.01 -16.33
C GLY A 50 -26.56 -1.81 -16.97
N LYS A 51 -25.75 -0.90 -16.43
CA LYS A 51 -24.36 -0.68 -16.84
C LYS A 51 -23.48 -1.86 -16.43
N ILE A 52 -22.59 -2.27 -17.33
CA ILE A 52 -21.55 -3.26 -17.04
C ILE A 52 -20.29 -2.57 -16.50
N LEU A 53 -19.90 -1.44 -17.10
CA LEU A 53 -18.82 -0.58 -16.64
C LEU A 53 -19.38 0.49 -15.72
N LEU A 54 -18.80 0.60 -14.54
CA LEU A 54 -19.32 1.38 -13.43
C LEU A 54 -18.33 2.48 -13.05
N SER A 55 -18.88 3.59 -12.56
CA SER A 55 -18.17 4.84 -12.29
C SER A 55 -18.67 5.49 -11.01
N GLU A 56 -17.97 6.54 -10.59
CA GLU A 56 -18.36 7.31 -9.41
C GLU A 56 -19.79 7.87 -9.54
N GLY A 57 -20.58 7.72 -8.49
CA GLY A 57 -21.99 8.12 -8.45
C GLY A 57 -22.98 7.04 -8.87
N ASP A 58 -22.55 5.98 -9.58
CA ASP A 58 -23.47 4.91 -9.98
C ASP A 58 -24.03 4.16 -8.76
N ILE A 59 -25.32 3.78 -8.87
CA ILE A 59 -26.01 2.93 -7.90
C ILE A 59 -25.91 1.46 -8.33
N VAL A 60 -25.44 0.63 -7.40
CA VAL A 60 -25.16 -0.79 -7.62
C VAL A 60 -25.88 -1.67 -6.61
N TYR A 61 -26.17 -2.89 -7.03
CA TYR A 61 -26.70 -3.93 -6.17
C TYR A 61 -25.58 -4.88 -5.76
N VAL A 62 -25.43 -5.08 -4.45
CA VAL A 62 -24.37 -5.89 -3.87
C VAL A 62 -24.93 -7.03 -3.05
N SER A 63 -24.32 -8.20 -3.19
CA SER A 63 -24.62 -9.39 -2.39
C SER A 63 -23.53 -9.58 -1.36
N LEU A 64 -23.88 -9.47 -0.08
CA LEU A 64 -22.94 -9.52 1.04
C LEU A 64 -23.10 -10.87 1.76
N LYS A 65 -21.99 -11.59 1.93
CA LYS A 65 -21.98 -12.96 2.50
C LYS A 65 -22.36 -13.00 3.98
N LYS A 66 -22.17 -11.89 4.70
CA LYS A 66 -22.59 -11.69 6.10
C LYS A 66 -23.40 -10.42 6.19
N ALA A 67 -24.66 -10.47 5.73
CA ALA A 67 -25.57 -9.33 5.80
C ALA A 67 -25.88 -8.87 7.24
N GLN A 68 -25.65 -9.74 8.25
CA GLN A 68 -25.95 -9.43 9.64
C GLN A 68 -25.02 -8.33 10.18
N GLY A 69 -25.60 -7.20 10.58
CA GLY A 69 -24.89 -6.04 11.13
C GLY A 69 -24.51 -4.98 10.11
N ILE A 70 -24.79 -5.19 8.81
CA ILE A 70 -24.58 -4.18 7.77
C ILE A 70 -25.73 -3.17 7.80
N LYS A 71 -25.40 -1.88 7.75
CA LYS A 71 -26.34 -0.77 7.82
C LYS A 71 -26.02 0.30 6.77
N PRO A 72 -27.00 1.16 6.43
CA PRO A 72 -26.72 2.37 5.66
C PRO A 72 -25.58 3.19 6.27
N GLY A 73 -24.69 3.70 5.42
CA GLY A 73 -23.47 4.41 5.80
C GLY A 73 -22.24 3.52 6.02
N ASP A 74 -22.36 2.19 5.93
CA ASP A 74 -21.18 1.31 5.95
C ASP A 74 -20.42 1.38 4.61
N HIS A 75 -19.08 1.40 4.67
CA HIS A 75 -18.22 1.50 3.50
C HIS A 75 -17.53 0.18 3.18
N PHE A 76 -17.38 -0.12 1.89
CA PHE A 76 -16.62 -1.27 1.39
C PHE A 76 -15.66 -0.87 0.28
N THR A 77 -14.51 -1.53 0.25
CA THR A 77 -13.55 -1.41 -0.84
C THR A 77 -13.92 -2.36 -1.97
N ILE A 78 -14.04 -1.82 -3.19
CA ILE A 78 -14.16 -2.62 -4.42
C ILE A 78 -12.77 -3.04 -4.86
N TYR A 79 -12.58 -4.33 -5.16
CA TYR A 79 -11.29 -4.84 -5.58
C TYR A 79 -11.36 -5.99 -6.58
N THR A 80 -10.21 -6.25 -7.21
CA THR A 80 -9.95 -7.47 -7.97
C THR A 80 -8.66 -8.14 -7.50
N THR A 81 -8.56 -9.45 -7.71
CA THR A 81 -7.40 -10.26 -7.32
C THR A 81 -6.67 -10.72 -8.59
N SER A 82 -5.35 -10.58 -8.61
CA SER A 82 -4.53 -11.07 -9.71
C SER A 82 -4.46 -12.60 -9.76
N GLU A 83 -3.89 -13.12 -10.85
CA GLU A 83 -3.32 -14.46 -10.87
C GLU A 83 -2.15 -14.59 -9.87
N PRO A 84 -1.77 -15.83 -9.48
CA PRO A 84 -0.64 -16.06 -8.59
C PRO A 84 0.64 -15.36 -9.07
N LEU A 85 1.17 -14.45 -8.25
CA LEU A 85 2.47 -13.83 -8.48
C LEU A 85 3.58 -14.81 -8.07
N ARG A 86 4.59 -14.94 -8.92
CA ARG A 86 5.83 -15.67 -8.63
C ARG A 86 6.95 -14.69 -8.37
N HIS A 87 7.82 -15.03 -7.43
CA HIS A 87 9.01 -14.24 -7.12
C HIS A 87 9.88 -14.08 -8.38
N PRO A 88 10.32 -12.87 -8.75
CA PRO A 88 11.05 -12.62 -9.99
C PRO A 88 12.40 -13.37 -10.06
N ILE A 89 13.07 -13.56 -8.92
CA ILE A 89 14.33 -14.31 -8.80
C ILE A 89 14.07 -15.81 -8.56
N THR A 90 13.55 -16.18 -7.38
CA THR A 90 13.42 -17.58 -6.96
C THR A 90 12.33 -18.39 -7.68
N LYS A 91 11.44 -17.73 -8.44
CA LYS A 91 10.30 -18.33 -9.16
C LYS A 91 9.24 -19.04 -8.30
N LYS A 92 9.43 -19.04 -6.98
CA LYS A 92 8.46 -19.56 -6.00
C LYS A 92 7.18 -18.72 -6.03
N LYS A 93 6.03 -19.38 -5.80
CA LYS A 93 4.75 -18.67 -5.65
C LYS A 93 4.81 -17.82 -4.38
N LEU A 94 4.48 -16.54 -4.50
CA LEU A 94 4.45 -15.63 -3.35
C LEU A 94 3.03 -15.36 -2.87
N GLY A 95 2.07 -15.16 -3.78
CA GLY A 95 0.73 -14.75 -3.38
C GLY A 95 -0.06 -14.12 -4.50
N TYR A 96 -0.91 -13.16 -4.15
CA TYR A 96 -1.83 -12.47 -5.06
C TYR A 96 -1.82 -10.96 -4.77
N ILE A 97 -1.95 -10.16 -5.82
CA ILE A 97 -2.13 -8.71 -5.72
C ILE A 97 -3.63 -8.44 -5.66
N HIS A 98 -4.06 -7.69 -4.65
CA HIS A 98 -5.41 -7.18 -4.49
C HIS A 98 -5.39 -5.71 -4.93
N ARG A 99 -5.93 -5.46 -6.13
CA ARG A 99 -5.99 -4.12 -6.71
C ARG A 99 -7.25 -3.43 -6.25
N ILE A 100 -7.12 -2.25 -5.65
CA ILE A 100 -8.27 -1.44 -5.26
C ILE A 100 -8.82 -0.73 -6.48
N LEU A 101 -10.11 -0.92 -6.73
CA LEU A 101 -10.82 -0.32 -7.85
C LEU A 101 -11.60 0.92 -7.43
N GLY A 102 -12.14 0.92 -6.21
CA GLY A 102 -12.95 2.02 -5.72
C GLY A 102 -13.52 1.76 -4.33
N GLU A 103 -14.49 2.58 -3.97
CA GLU A 103 -15.16 2.56 -2.68
C GLU A 103 -16.67 2.68 -2.89
N VAL A 104 -17.45 1.94 -2.11
CA VAL A 104 -18.91 2.02 -2.09
C VAL A 104 -19.42 2.28 -0.68
N GLU A 105 -20.49 3.05 -0.59
CA GLU A 105 -21.28 3.24 0.62
C GLU A 105 -22.62 2.50 0.49
N ILE A 106 -23.00 1.74 1.51
CA ILE A 106 -24.33 1.14 1.60
C ILE A 106 -25.37 2.24 1.81
N VAL A 107 -26.34 2.34 0.90
CA VAL A 107 -27.45 3.29 0.98
C VAL A 107 -28.68 2.64 1.62
N GLU A 108 -28.95 1.38 1.28
CA GLU A 108 -30.12 0.64 1.75
C GLU A 108 -29.81 -0.85 1.89
N VAL A 109 -30.43 -1.52 2.87
CA VAL A 109 -30.31 -2.97 3.06
C VAL A 109 -31.70 -3.59 2.93
N LYS A 110 -31.88 -4.50 1.97
CA LYS A 110 -33.13 -5.23 1.69
C LYS A 110 -32.89 -6.74 1.75
N GLY A 111 -33.10 -7.30 2.94
CA GLY A 111 -32.89 -8.74 3.17
C GLY A 111 -31.43 -9.14 2.91
N ASN A 112 -31.19 -9.92 1.85
CA ASN A 112 -29.85 -10.41 1.48
C ASN A 112 -29.15 -9.55 0.41
N VAL A 113 -29.80 -8.48 -0.05
CA VAL A 113 -29.28 -7.56 -1.06
C VAL A 113 -29.12 -6.19 -0.41
N SER A 114 -28.01 -5.52 -0.69
CA SER A 114 -27.83 -4.12 -0.34
C SER A 114 -27.74 -3.27 -1.60
N ILE A 115 -28.28 -2.06 -1.53
CA ILE A 115 -28.11 -1.01 -2.52
C ILE A 115 -26.94 -0.17 -2.05
N ALA A 116 -25.97 0.06 -2.92
CA ALA A 116 -24.78 0.84 -2.62
C ALA A 116 -24.53 1.90 -3.70
N ARG A 117 -23.86 2.98 -3.31
CA ARG A 117 -23.41 4.03 -4.22
C ARG A 117 -21.90 4.00 -4.32
N ILE A 118 -21.37 4.06 -5.54
CA ILE A 118 -19.92 4.18 -5.74
C ILE A 118 -19.50 5.59 -5.34
N LEU A 119 -18.64 5.68 -4.31
CA LEU A 119 -18.09 6.92 -3.80
C LEU A 119 -16.86 7.37 -4.58
N HIS A 120 -16.00 6.42 -4.94
CA HIS A 120 -14.74 6.67 -5.62
C HIS A 120 -14.45 5.57 -6.63
N SER A 121 -13.90 5.96 -7.78
CA SER A 121 -13.46 5.05 -8.85
C SER A 121 -12.01 5.32 -9.26
N TYR A 122 -11.07 4.56 -8.68
CA TYR A 122 -9.63 4.69 -8.95
C TYR A 122 -9.15 3.88 -10.16
N ASN A 123 -9.86 2.80 -10.49
CA ASN A 123 -9.62 1.94 -11.65
C ASN A 123 -10.98 1.50 -12.21
N PRO A 124 -11.06 0.94 -13.44
CA PRO A 124 -12.32 0.45 -14.00
C PRO A 124 -13.02 -0.53 -13.05
N ILE A 125 -14.29 -0.24 -12.75
CA ILE A 125 -15.17 -1.09 -11.95
C ILE A 125 -16.16 -1.77 -12.87
N SER A 126 -16.50 -3.02 -12.57
CA SER A 126 -17.50 -3.78 -13.32
C SER A 126 -18.35 -4.66 -12.43
N VAL A 127 -19.54 -5.02 -12.92
CA VAL A 127 -20.34 -6.10 -12.33
C VAL A 127 -19.47 -7.37 -12.22
N GLY A 128 -19.59 -8.06 -11.09
CA GLY A 128 -18.76 -9.20 -10.70
C GLY A 128 -17.52 -8.83 -9.86
N ASN A 129 -17.20 -7.54 -9.68
CA ASN A 129 -16.11 -7.13 -8.79
C ASN A 129 -16.45 -7.35 -7.32
N LYS A 130 -15.42 -7.66 -6.54
CA LYS A 130 -15.54 -8.13 -5.15
C LYS A 130 -15.47 -6.97 -4.18
N LEU A 131 -16.05 -7.20 -3.00
CA LEU A 131 -16.05 -6.26 -1.88
C LEU A 131 -15.27 -6.83 -0.70
N MET A 132 -14.54 -5.98 0.00
CA MET A 132 -13.94 -6.26 1.31
C MET A 132 -14.16 -5.06 2.23
N PRO A 133 -14.01 -5.22 3.57
CA PRO A 133 -14.26 -4.12 4.49
C PRO A 133 -13.32 -2.95 4.20
N PHE A 134 -13.87 -1.73 4.19
CA PHE A 134 -13.09 -0.52 4.02
C PHE A 134 -12.28 -0.22 5.27
N HIS A 135 -10.98 0.03 5.10
CA HIS A 135 -10.08 0.47 6.16
C HIS A 135 -9.39 1.74 5.69
N PRO A 136 -9.80 2.93 6.18
CA PRO A 136 -9.20 4.18 5.75
C PRO A 136 -7.73 4.23 6.18
N ALA A 137 -6.85 4.66 5.27
CA ALA A 137 -5.45 4.90 5.57
C ALA A 137 -5.16 6.40 5.67
N SER A 138 -4.25 6.78 6.57
CA SER A 138 -3.77 8.17 6.67
C SER A 138 -2.96 8.53 5.42
N PRO A 139 -3.26 9.65 4.73
CA PRO A 139 -2.44 10.13 3.62
C PRO A 139 -1.09 10.70 4.08
N THR A 140 -0.93 11.00 5.38
CA THR A 140 0.32 11.49 5.97
C THR A 140 1.06 10.33 6.62
N ILE A 141 2.31 10.12 6.19
CA ILE A 141 3.18 9.05 6.66
C ILE A 141 4.45 9.67 7.25
N SER A 142 4.68 9.47 8.54
CA SER A 142 5.94 9.83 9.20
C SER A 142 7.03 8.84 8.82
N LEU A 143 8.15 9.35 8.33
CA LEU A 143 9.29 8.52 7.94
C LEU A 143 9.96 7.91 9.18
N LYS A 144 10.37 6.66 9.02
CA LYS A 144 11.05 5.88 10.06
C LYS A 144 12.30 5.25 9.48
N THR A 145 13.34 5.18 10.30
CA THR A 145 14.46 4.29 10.03
C THR A 145 14.22 2.92 10.63
N GLY A 146 14.87 1.92 10.02
CA GLY A 146 14.83 0.55 10.44
C GLY A 146 15.57 0.29 11.73
N LYS A 147 15.16 -0.76 12.45
CA LYS A 147 15.85 -1.25 13.66
C LYS A 147 17.07 -2.11 13.35
N LYS A 148 17.07 -2.76 12.18
CA LYS A 148 18.13 -3.66 11.70
C LYS A 148 18.22 -3.58 10.18
N GLU A 149 19.41 -3.88 9.65
CA GLU A 149 19.55 -4.05 8.21
C GLU A 149 18.85 -5.34 7.80
N ILE A 150 17.92 -5.21 6.86
CA ILE A 150 17.27 -6.33 6.18
C ILE A 150 17.29 -6.09 4.68
N GLU A 151 17.42 -7.18 3.94
CA GLU A 151 17.46 -7.20 2.48
C GLU A 151 16.25 -7.97 1.94
N GLY A 152 15.72 -7.50 0.82
CA GLY A 152 14.62 -8.13 0.09
C GLY A 152 14.61 -7.68 -1.36
N HIS A 153 13.47 -7.84 -2.03
CA HIS A 153 13.31 -7.54 -3.45
C HIS A 153 11.99 -6.85 -3.76
N ILE A 154 12.02 -6.02 -4.80
CA ILE A 154 10.79 -5.55 -5.46
C ILE A 154 10.22 -6.71 -6.28
N VAL A 155 9.02 -7.18 -5.95
CA VAL A 155 8.42 -8.35 -6.62
C VAL A 155 7.43 -7.99 -7.72
N ALA A 156 6.80 -6.81 -7.62
CA ALA A 156 5.87 -6.29 -8.61
C ALA A 156 5.67 -4.78 -8.44
N ALA A 157 4.98 -4.16 -9.40
CA ALA A 157 4.54 -2.76 -9.32
C ALA A 157 3.07 -2.62 -9.72
N LYS A 158 2.37 -1.66 -9.13
CA LYS A 158 1.01 -1.26 -9.55
C LYS A 158 1.07 -0.78 -11.01
N GLY A 159 0.09 -1.16 -11.81
CA GLY A 159 0.06 -0.84 -13.26
C GLY A 159 1.02 -1.67 -14.13
N GLN A 160 1.91 -2.48 -13.54
CA GLN A 160 2.87 -3.33 -14.26
C GLN A 160 3.68 -2.57 -15.35
N PRO A 161 4.28 -1.41 -15.02
CA PRO A 161 5.10 -0.70 -16.00
C PRO A 161 6.33 -1.51 -16.38
N VAL A 162 6.84 -1.28 -17.60
CA VAL A 162 8.10 -1.89 -18.07
C VAL A 162 9.26 -1.43 -17.20
N GLU A 163 9.29 -0.14 -16.89
CA GLU A 163 10.27 0.50 -16.02
C GLU A 163 9.58 1.12 -14.80
N ILE A 164 10.16 0.94 -13.63
CA ILE A 164 9.69 1.50 -12.37
C ILE A 164 10.46 2.80 -12.13
N GLY A 165 9.71 3.89 -11.92
CA GLY A 165 10.25 5.23 -11.71
C GLY A 165 9.66 5.94 -10.50
N TRP A 166 9.92 7.24 -10.42
CA TRP A 166 9.39 8.11 -9.38
C TRP A 166 7.86 8.05 -9.30
N ASN A 167 7.33 8.11 -8.08
CA ASN A 167 5.89 8.07 -7.76
C ASN A 167 5.16 6.76 -8.13
N ASN A 168 5.88 5.71 -8.53
CA ASN A 168 5.26 4.39 -8.71
C ASN A 168 5.05 3.69 -7.37
N ILE A 169 4.00 2.86 -7.32
CA ILE A 169 3.75 1.94 -6.20
C ILE A 169 4.37 0.59 -6.52
N VAL A 170 5.16 0.07 -5.59
CA VAL A 170 5.82 -1.24 -5.66
C VAL A 170 5.38 -2.15 -4.54
N TYR A 171 5.44 -3.46 -4.77
CA TYR A 171 5.22 -4.49 -3.78
C TYR A 171 6.55 -5.19 -3.49
N ILE A 172 6.86 -5.40 -2.21
CA ILE A 172 8.12 -5.98 -1.74
C ILE A 172 7.86 -7.28 -0.97
N ASP A 173 8.84 -8.18 -0.97
CA ASP A 173 8.80 -9.50 -0.30
C ASP A 173 9.17 -9.47 1.20
N LEU A 174 9.05 -8.31 1.83
CA LEU A 174 9.26 -8.11 3.26
C LEU A 174 8.01 -7.53 3.91
N GLY A 175 7.62 -8.05 5.07
CA GLY A 175 6.42 -7.64 5.79
C GLY A 175 6.64 -7.45 7.30
N GLU A 176 5.53 -7.48 8.03
CA GLU A 176 5.53 -7.32 9.50
C GLU A 176 6.42 -8.34 10.20
N LYS A 177 6.45 -9.59 9.72
CA LYS A 177 7.28 -10.67 10.27
C LYS A 177 8.78 -10.36 10.18
N ASP A 178 9.20 -9.55 9.22
CA ASP A 178 10.58 -9.14 9.03
C ASP A 178 10.96 -7.91 9.86
N GLY A 179 9.96 -7.27 10.48
CA GLY A 179 10.07 -6.03 11.24
C GLY A 179 9.84 -4.77 10.41
N VAL A 180 9.20 -4.88 9.23
CA VAL A 180 8.84 -3.73 8.41
C VAL A 180 7.63 -3.01 9.01
N GLU A 181 7.74 -1.70 9.14
CA GLU A 181 6.68 -0.80 9.60
C GLU A 181 6.35 0.25 8.53
N ILE A 182 5.12 0.76 8.55
CA ILE A 182 4.72 1.94 7.76
C ILE A 182 5.67 3.10 8.07
N GLY A 183 6.14 3.77 7.02
CA GLY A 183 7.15 4.84 7.09
C GLY A 183 8.60 4.36 6.97
N ASN A 184 8.89 3.05 7.08
CA ASN A 184 10.24 2.56 6.83
C ASN A 184 10.68 2.85 5.40
N SER A 185 11.95 3.23 5.27
CA SER A 185 12.56 3.53 3.98
C SER A 185 13.61 2.49 3.59
N PHE A 186 13.71 2.23 2.30
CA PHE A 186 14.69 1.31 1.72
C PHE A 186 15.43 2.01 0.58
N GLY A 187 16.72 1.71 0.44
CA GLY A 187 17.45 1.96 -0.79
C GLY A 187 17.20 0.84 -1.79
N VAL A 188 17.06 1.18 -3.07
CA VAL A 188 16.96 0.22 -4.18
C VAL A 188 18.32 0.11 -4.85
N TYR A 189 18.81 -1.11 -5.06
CA TYR A 189 20.16 -1.40 -5.54
C TYR A 189 20.16 -2.39 -6.68
N ARG A 190 21.07 -2.15 -7.62
CA ARG A 190 21.50 -3.13 -8.63
C ARG A 190 22.73 -3.85 -8.15
N GLU A 191 22.60 -5.16 -7.98
CA GLU A 191 23.77 -6.01 -7.76
C GLU A 191 24.61 -6.07 -9.05
N CYS A 192 25.92 -5.94 -8.89
CA CYS A 192 26.87 -6.07 -9.98
C CYS A 192 27.52 -7.46 -9.96
N VAL A 193 27.98 -7.92 -11.11
CA VAL A 193 28.66 -9.21 -11.21
C VAL A 193 30.05 -9.10 -10.58
N GLY A 194 30.45 -10.13 -9.81
CA GLY A 194 31.78 -10.21 -9.20
C GLY A 194 31.89 -9.41 -7.91
N THR A 195 33.01 -8.70 -7.73
CA THR A 195 33.34 -7.93 -6.52
C THR A 195 33.02 -6.44 -6.65
N LEU A 196 32.28 -6.04 -7.68
CA LEU A 196 31.92 -4.65 -7.88
C LEU A 196 30.86 -4.21 -6.86
N PRO A 197 30.97 -3.00 -6.30
CA PRO A 197 30.00 -2.50 -5.35
C PRO A 197 28.62 -2.32 -6.01
N PRO A 198 27.53 -2.55 -5.26
CA PRO A 198 26.18 -2.38 -5.78
C PRO A 198 25.88 -0.92 -6.12
N VAL A 199 25.11 -0.71 -7.18
CA VAL A 199 24.76 0.64 -7.66
C VAL A 199 23.39 1.03 -7.10
N LYS A 200 23.33 2.12 -6.34
CA LYS A 200 22.06 2.67 -5.84
C LYS A 200 21.23 3.26 -6.99
N LEU A 201 20.00 2.79 -7.14
CA LEU A 201 19.07 3.19 -8.20
C LEU A 201 17.99 4.14 -7.71
N GLY A 202 17.62 4.10 -6.43
CA GLY A 202 16.51 4.87 -5.91
C GLY A 202 16.23 4.61 -4.43
N GLU A 203 15.09 5.10 -3.98
CA GLU A 203 14.59 4.91 -2.62
C GLU A 203 13.07 4.71 -2.64
N ILE A 204 12.60 3.89 -1.71
CA ILE A 204 11.19 3.61 -1.51
C ILE A 204 10.80 3.81 -0.04
N VAL A 205 9.54 4.18 0.21
CA VAL A 205 8.95 4.32 1.55
C VAL A 205 7.71 3.44 1.67
N VAL A 206 7.63 2.66 2.73
CA VAL A 206 6.52 1.75 3.00
C VAL A 206 5.25 2.52 3.37
N LEU A 207 4.16 2.26 2.64
CA LEU A 207 2.85 2.87 2.83
C LEU A 207 1.89 1.94 3.59
N SER A 208 2.00 0.62 3.39
CA SER A 208 1.21 -0.39 4.09
C SER A 208 1.96 -1.71 4.21
N THR A 209 1.63 -2.48 5.24
CA THR A 209 2.28 -3.74 5.58
C THR A 209 1.26 -4.85 5.69
N GLN A 210 1.61 -6.01 5.13
CA GLN A 210 0.97 -7.29 5.44
C GLN A 210 1.98 -8.17 6.18
N LYS A 211 1.54 -9.36 6.63
CA LYS A 211 2.39 -10.28 7.39
C LYS A 211 3.73 -10.60 6.73
N GLU A 212 3.77 -10.75 5.40
CA GLU A 212 4.94 -11.26 4.64
C GLU A 212 5.35 -10.35 3.47
N THR A 213 4.61 -9.27 3.21
CA THR A 213 4.86 -8.36 2.09
C THR A 213 4.45 -6.96 2.46
N SER A 214 4.98 -5.96 1.77
CA SER A 214 4.60 -4.56 1.97
C SER A 214 4.39 -3.84 0.65
N THR A 215 3.62 -2.75 0.71
CA THR A 215 3.40 -1.83 -0.41
C THR A 215 4.18 -0.55 -0.13
N ALA A 216 4.95 -0.08 -1.12
CA ALA A 216 5.82 1.08 -0.97
C ALA A 216 5.70 2.05 -2.14
N LEU A 217 5.96 3.33 -1.86
CA LEU A 217 6.07 4.41 -2.85
C LEU A 217 7.53 4.60 -3.25
N VAL A 218 7.80 4.76 -4.54
CA VAL A 218 9.11 5.23 -5.01
C VAL A 218 9.23 6.72 -4.79
N THR A 219 9.99 7.11 -3.75
CA THR A 219 10.19 8.51 -3.36
C THR A 219 11.40 9.15 -4.07
N LYS A 220 12.37 8.33 -4.50
CA LYS A 220 13.54 8.78 -5.25
C LYS A 220 13.88 7.80 -6.38
N CYS A 221 14.14 8.32 -7.57
CA CYS A 221 14.59 7.54 -8.72
C CYS A 221 15.80 8.23 -9.35
N ILE A 222 16.97 7.59 -9.25
CA ILE A 222 18.22 8.03 -9.88
C ILE A 222 18.30 7.47 -11.30
N ARG A 223 17.90 6.19 -11.46
CA ARG A 223 17.75 5.51 -12.74
C ARG A 223 16.50 4.63 -12.69
N PRO A 224 15.78 4.44 -13.80
CA PRO A 224 14.69 3.48 -13.84
C PRO A 224 15.16 2.08 -13.45
N PHE A 225 14.27 1.33 -12.82
CA PHE A 225 14.57 -0.01 -12.30
C PHE A 225 13.41 -0.97 -12.50
N HIS A 226 13.59 -2.26 -12.19
CA HIS A 226 12.62 -3.31 -12.52
C HIS A 226 12.31 -4.20 -11.31
N LYS A 227 11.30 -5.06 -11.44
CA LYS A 227 11.10 -6.18 -10.51
C LYS A 227 12.35 -7.06 -10.43
N GLY A 228 12.64 -7.57 -9.24
CA GLY A 228 13.84 -8.35 -8.92
C GLY A 228 15.01 -7.52 -8.40
N GLN A 229 14.90 -6.19 -8.35
CA GLN A 229 15.93 -5.35 -7.77
C GLN A 229 15.97 -5.51 -6.25
N THR A 230 17.19 -5.52 -5.72
CA THR A 230 17.47 -5.67 -4.30
C THR A 230 17.09 -4.39 -3.56
N ILE A 231 16.48 -4.52 -2.39
CA ILE A 231 16.19 -3.41 -1.49
C ILE A 231 16.88 -3.66 -0.15
N ARG A 232 17.40 -2.59 0.45
CA ARG A 232 18.02 -2.64 1.78
C ARG A 232 17.43 -1.57 2.67
N MET A 233 17.00 -1.98 3.86
CA MET A 233 16.39 -1.08 4.84
C MET A 233 17.40 -0.02 5.27
N LYS A 234 17.00 1.25 5.26
CA LYS A 234 17.81 2.32 5.84
C LYS A 234 17.72 2.24 7.36
N VAL A 235 18.85 2.01 8.02
CA VAL A 235 18.97 2.12 9.47
C VAL A 235 19.61 3.46 9.83
N ASN A 236 19.34 3.98 11.02
CA ASN A 236 20.20 5.02 11.56
C ASN A 236 21.58 4.40 11.71
N SER A 237 22.56 4.87 10.94
CA SER A 237 23.95 4.67 11.31
C SER A 237 24.09 5.30 12.69
N LYS A 238 24.20 4.48 13.74
CA LYS A 238 24.68 4.99 15.00
C LYS A 238 26.02 5.65 14.69
N GLU A 239 26.14 6.92 15.09
CA GLU A 239 27.42 7.53 15.39
C GLU A 239 28.23 6.49 16.17
N GLU A 240 29.30 5.96 15.55
CA GLU A 240 30.38 5.31 16.29
C GLU A 240 31.12 6.35 17.12
#